data_AF-A0A1I4RKM9-F1
#
_entry.id   AF-A0A1I4RKM9-F1
#
_cell.length_a   1.000
_cell.length_b   1.000
_cell.length_c   1.000
_cell.angle_alpha   90.00
_cell.angle_beta   90.00
_cell.angle_gamma   90.00
#
_symmetry.space_group_name_H-M   'P 1'
#
loop_
_entity.id
_entity.type
_entity.pdbx_description
1 polymer ?
#
loop_
_entity_poly.entity_id
_entity_poly.type
_entity_poly.pdbx_seq_one_letter_code
_entity_poly.pdbx_strand_id
1 'polypeptide(L)'
;MAFPAQIRIPATYMRGGTSKGVFFRLEDLPPACQVPGAARDALFMRVIGSPDPYAAHIDGMGGATSSTSKCVILSKSRRDGHDVDYLYGQVSIDKAFVDWSGNCGNLSTAAGAFAIHAGLVDPTRIPDNGVCVVRIWQANIGKTIIAHVPVTDGQVQETGDFELDGVTFPAAEIVLEFVDPSDDDGEGASMFPTGNLLDQLEVPGIGRLSATMISAGIPTVFVNAADIGYSGTELREDINNDPDALARLEAIRVAGALRMGLISDPAEALTRQHTPKIAFVAPPQGYQASSGRQIQAADTDLLVRALSMGKLHHAMMGTCAVAIGTAAAIPGTLVNLAAGGGERSSVVFGHPSGTLRVGAEARQQDGQWQVTRAIMSRSARILMEGWVRVPPSE
;
A
#
# COMPACT_ATOMS: atom_id res chain seq x y z
N MET A 1 11.04 -42.09 -6.08
CA MET A 1 9.65 -41.93 -5.58
C MET A 1 8.95 -40.96 -6.51
N ALA A 2 7.70 -41.22 -6.92
CA ALA A 2 6.99 -40.38 -7.89
C ALA A 2 6.57 -39.01 -7.34
N PHE A 3 6.44 -38.87 -6.01
CA PHE A 3 6.06 -37.63 -5.33
C PHE A 3 7.02 -37.33 -4.18
N PRO A 4 7.89 -36.31 -4.30
CA PRO A 4 8.78 -35.90 -3.22
C PRO A 4 8.02 -35.22 -2.07
N ALA A 5 8.61 -35.26 -0.87
CA ALA A 5 8.09 -34.51 0.27
C ALA A 5 8.19 -32.99 0.03
N GLN A 6 7.27 -32.24 0.65
CA GLN A 6 7.29 -30.77 0.59
C GLN A 6 8.58 -30.19 1.20
N ILE A 7 9.05 -29.09 0.63
CA ILE A 7 10.15 -28.31 1.22
C ILE A 7 9.62 -27.43 2.35
N ARG A 8 10.47 -27.17 3.35
CA ARG A 8 10.18 -26.26 4.47
C ARG A 8 11.02 -25.00 4.30
N ILE A 9 10.38 -23.84 4.30
CA ILE A 9 11.05 -22.55 4.10
C ILE A 9 10.74 -21.67 5.30
N PRO A 10 11.76 -21.20 6.05
CA PRO A 10 11.55 -20.29 7.17
C PRO A 10 10.76 -19.05 6.74
N ALA A 11 9.73 -18.72 7.49
CA ALA A 11 8.85 -17.61 7.17
C ALA A 11 8.11 -17.10 8.42
N THR A 12 7.72 -15.84 8.39
CA THR A 12 6.86 -15.22 9.41
C THR A 12 5.62 -14.66 8.76
N TYR A 13 4.44 -15.03 9.26
CA TYR A 13 3.17 -14.47 8.83
C TYR A 13 2.79 -13.32 9.76
N MET A 14 2.72 -12.10 9.22
CA MET A 14 2.53 -10.89 10.01
C MET A 14 1.33 -10.10 9.53
N ARG A 15 0.70 -9.39 10.48
CA ARG A 15 -0.14 -8.24 10.19
C ARG A 15 0.75 -6.99 10.20
N GLY A 16 0.66 -6.20 9.14
CA GLY A 16 1.22 -4.84 9.09
C GLY A 16 0.12 -3.87 8.66
N GLY A 17 -0.21 -2.89 9.51
CA GLY A 17 -1.39 -2.06 9.33
C GLY A 17 -2.65 -2.92 9.16
N THR A 18 -3.41 -2.65 8.11
CA THR A 18 -4.63 -3.39 7.73
C THR A 18 -4.37 -4.44 6.64
N SER A 19 -3.15 -4.96 6.54
CA SER A 19 -2.76 -6.02 5.60
C SER A 19 -2.14 -7.21 6.34
N LYS A 20 -2.19 -8.39 5.72
CA LYS A 20 -1.41 -9.56 6.13
C LYS A 20 -0.47 -9.99 5.01
N GLY A 21 0.72 -10.46 5.36
CA GLY A 21 1.70 -10.95 4.39
C GLY A 21 2.62 -12.02 4.97
N VAL A 22 3.22 -12.80 4.08
CA VAL A 22 4.26 -13.79 4.42
C VAL A 22 5.63 -13.15 4.20
N PHE A 23 6.42 -13.06 5.27
CA PHE A 23 7.73 -12.42 5.31
C PHE A 23 8.84 -13.47 5.30
N PHE A 24 9.87 -13.20 4.49
CA PHE A 24 11.03 -14.05 4.31
C PHE A 24 12.30 -13.22 4.49
N ARG A 25 13.33 -13.81 5.08
CA ARG A 25 14.71 -13.33 4.89
C ARG A 25 15.19 -13.84 3.54
N LEU A 26 15.94 -13.04 2.80
CA LEU A 26 16.46 -13.45 1.49
C LEU A 26 17.28 -14.75 1.58
N GLU A 27 18.09 -14.88 2.62
CA GLU A 27 18.96 -16.05 2.87
C GLU A 27 18.20 -17.35 3.19
N ASP A 28 16.94 -17.25 3.63
CA ASP A 28 16.10 -18.41 3.95
C ASP A 28 15.39 -18.98 2.72
N LEU A 29 15.37 -18.23 1.61
CA LEU A 29 14.76 -18.70 0.36
C LEU A 29 15.66 -19.78 -0.30
N PRO A 30 15.05 -20.74 -1.02
CA PRO A 30 15.81 -21.66 -1.87
C PRO A 30 16.76 -20.89 -2.81
N PRO A 31 17.96 -21.40 -3.13
CA PRO A 31 18.96 -20.67 -3.91
C PRO A 31 18.44 -20.05 -5.21
N ALA A 32 17.61 -20.79 -5.96
CA ALA A 32 17.00 -20.30 -7.20
C ALA A 32 16.03 -19.12 -7.01
N CYS A 33 15.49 -18.94 -5.81
CA CYS A 33 14.57 -17.87 -5.43
C CYS A 33 15.28 -16.65 -4.82
N GLN A 34 16.58 -16.74 -4.51
CA GLN A 34 17.37 -15.65 -3.94
C GLN A 34 17.68 -14.54 -4.97
N VAL A 35 17.43 -14.77 -6.25
CA VAL A 35 17.46 -13.74 -7.31
C VAL A 35 16.06 -13.53 -7.90
N PRO A 36 15.74 -12.33 -8.43
CA PRO A 36 14.46 -12.12 -9.12
C PRO A 36 14.32 -13.05 -10.31
N GLY A 37 13.12 -13.60 -10.52
CA GLY A 37 12.84 -14.46 -11.68
C GLY A 37 11.74 -15.48 -11.42
N ALA A 38 11.47 -16.31 -12.44
CA ALA A 38 10.35 -17.24 -12.46
C ALA A 38 10.31 -18.21 -11.27
N ALA A 39 11.47 -18.66 -10.77
CA ALA A 39 11.54 -19.55 -9.61
C ALA A 39 10.98 -18.88 -8.33
N ARG A 40 11.34 -17.62 -8.10
CA ARG A 40 10.81 -16.83 -6.97
C ARG A 40 9.31 -16.60 -7.11
N ASP A 41 8.86 -16.24 -8.31
CA ASP A 41 7.44 -15.99 -8.56
C ASP A 41 6.62 -17.27 -8.37
N ALA A 42 7.09 -18.41 -8.90
CA ALA A 42 6.47 -19.72 -8.72
C ALA A 42 6.38 -20.12 -7.24
N LEU A 43 7.46 -19.89 -6.47
CA LEU A 43 7.45 -20.12 -5.03
C LEU A 43 6.38 -19.28 -4.34
N PHE A 44 6.32 -17.98 -4.64
CA PHE A 44 5.41 -17.05 -3.96
C PHE A 44 3.94 -17.32 -4.32
N MET A 45 3.69 -17.63 -5.59
CA MET A 45 2.38 -18.10 -6.04
C MET A 45 1.97 -19.37 -5.27
N ARG A 46 2.85 -20.38 -5.17
CA ARG A 46 2.51 -21.62 -4.47
C ARG A 46 2.32 -21.44 -2.96
N VAL A 47 3.13 -20.59 -2.31
CA VAL A 47 3.00 -20.24 -0.88
C VAL A 47 1.65 -19.57 -0.61
N ILE A 48 1.23 -18.64 -1.46
CA ILE A 48 -0.04 -17.94 -1.31
C ILE A 48 -1.23 -18.81 -1.69
N GLY A 49 -1.05 -19.75 -2.62
CA GLY A 49 -2.10 -20.62 -3.13
C GLY A 49 -2.72 -20.08 -4.43
N SER A 50 -1.90 -19.54 -5.33
CA SER A 50 -2.30 -18.93 -6.61
C SER A 50 -1.60 -19.60 -7.80
N PRO A 51 -2.15 -19.50 -9.03
CA PRO A 51 -3.49 -19.01 -9.35
C PRO A 51 -4.57 -19.97 -8.84
N ASP A 52 -5.64 -19.41 -8.27
CA ASP A 52 -6.76 -20.17 -7.73
C ASP A 52 -8.06 -19.85 -8.50
N PRO A 53 -8.57 -20.79 -9.32
CA PRO A 53 -9.84 -20.59 -10.04
C PRO A 53 -11.05 -20.46 -9.10
N TYR A 54 -10.94 -20.87 -7.83
CA TYR A 54 -12.00 -20.72 -6.84
C TYR A 54 -11.97 -19.37 -6.12
N ALA A 55 -10.92 -18.55 -6.36
CA ALA A 55 -10.72 -17.26 -5.70
C ALA A 55 -10.88 -17.33 -4.17
N ALA A 56 -10.35 -18.39 -3.55
CA ALA A 56 -10.54 -18.70 -2.13
C ALA A 56 -9.21 -18.91 -1.37
N HIS A 57 -8.13 -19.24 -2.06
CA HIS A 57 -6.79 -19.53 -1.51
C HIS A 57 -6.78 -20.64 -0.45
N ILE A 58 -7.67 -21.64 -0.57
CA ILE A 58 -7.79 -22.75 0.39
C ILE A 58 -6.48 -23.56 0.51
N ASP A 59 -5.71 -23.69 -0.57
CA ASP A 59 -4.47 -24.46 -0.62
C ASP A 59 -3.22 -23.56 -0.50
N GLY A 60 -3.28 -22.53 0.34
CA GLY A 60 -2.15 -21.64 0.60
C GLY A 60 -2.35 -20.68 1.78
N MET A 61 -1.39 -19.77 1.96
CA MET A 61 -1.39 -18.79 3.06
C MET A 61 -2.24 -17.54 2.76
N GLY A 62 -2.70 -17.40 1.52
CA GLY A 62 -3.48 -16.27 1.08
C GLY A 62 -4.88 -16.25 1.69
N GLY A 63 -5.47 -15.05 1.78
CA GLY A 63 -6.85 -14.90 2.27
C GLY A 63 -7.84 -14.41 1.22
N ALA A 64 -7.60 -14.70 -0.06
CA ALA A 64 -8.46 -14.32 -1.19
C ALA A 64 -8.86 -12.83 -1.28
N THR A 65 -8.03 -11.92 -0.79
CA THR A 65 -8.18 -10.47 -1.01
C THR A 65 -6.82 -9.86 -1.36
N SER A 66 -6.82 -8.71 -2.03
CA SER A 66 -5.58 -8.00 -2.32
C SER A 66 -4.80 -7.64 -1.05
N SER A 67 -5.48 -7.38 0.06
CA SER A 67 -4.89 -7.06 1.38
C SER A 67 -4.27 -8.28 2.10
N THR A 68 -4.52 -9.49 1.62
CA THR A 68 -4.07 -10.77 2.23
C THR A 68 -3.43 -11.74 1.21
N SER A 69 -3.02 -11.24 0.04
CA SER A 69 -2.32 -11.97 -1.01
C SER A 69 -0.96 -11.31 -1.28
N LYS A 70 -0.05 -11.41 -0.30
CA LYS A 70 1.16 -10.58 -0.24
C LYS A 70 2.35 -11.37 0.29
N CYS A 71 3.47 -11.27 -0.41
CA CYS A 71 4.76 -11.78 0.06
C CYS A 71 5.77 -10.64 0.18
N VAL A 72 6.69 -10.77 1.14
CA VAL A 72 7.72 -9.80 1.44
C VAL A 72 9.06 -10.49 1.60
N ILE A 73 10.10 -9.91 1.01
CA ILE A 73 11.50 -10.32 1.22
C ILE A 73 12.23 -9.16 1.88
N LEU A 74 12.93 -9.44 2.97
CA LEU A 74 13.92 -8.53 3.55
C LEU A 74 15.33 -9.11 3.46
N SER A 75 16.30 -8.23 3.26
CA SER A 75 17.74 -8.52 3.37
C SER A 75 18.47 -7.37 4.02
N LYS A 76 19.68 -7.59 4.54
CA LYS A 76 20.57 -6.48 4.92
C LYS A 76 20.81 -5.58 3.72
N SER A 77 20.68 -4.27 3.91
CA SER A 77 20.95 -3.34 2.82
C SER A 77 22.44 -3.25 2.54
N ARG A 78 22.79 -3.07 1.26
CA ARG A 78 24.15 -2.68 0.85
C ARG A 78 24.25 -1.18 0.56
N ARG A 79 23.18 -0.43 0.76
CA ARG A 79 23.12 1.01 0.50
C ARG A 79 23.51 1.77 1.76
N ASP A 80 24.36 2.76 1.57
CA ASP A 80 24.71 3.68 2.64
C ASP A 80 23.46 4.31 3.23
N GLY A 81 23.46 4.46 4.55
CA GLY A 81 22.33 5.06 5.28
C GLY A 81 21.11 4.16 5.45
N HIS A 82 21.12 2.90 5.00
CA HIS A 82 19.99 1.97 5.14
C HIS A 82 20.37 0.73 5.94
N ASP A 83 19.40 0.20 6.70
CA ASP A 83 19.57 -1.02 7.50
C ASP A 83 19.15 -2.26 6.70
N VAL A 84 18.01 -2.17 6.01
CA VAL A 84 17.42 -3.31 5.28
C VAL A 84 16.89 -2.91 3.89
N ASP A 85 17.02 -3.81 2.94
CA ASP A 85 16.30 -3.76 1.67
C ASP A 85 14.96 -4.49 1.84
N TYR A 86 13.89 -3.86 1.39
CA TYR A 86 12.52 -4.36 1.45
C TYR A 86 11.96 -4.51 0.03
N LEU A 87 11.60 -5.75 -0.32
CA LEU A 87 10.95 -6.07 -1.59
C LEU A 87 9.56 -6.65 -1.34
N TYR A 88 8.57 -6.13 -2.05
CA TYR A 88 7.17 -6.50 -1.95
C TYR A 88 6.66 -7.11 -3.25
N GLY A 89 6.00 -8.27 -3.14
CA GLY A 89 5.28 -8.92 -4.24
C GLY A 89 3.78 -8.98 -3.95
N GLN A 90 2.98 -8.37 -4.82
CA GLN A 90 1.53 -8.56 -4.85
C GLN A 90 1.22 -9.81 -5.69
N VAL A 91 0.76 -10.88 -5.05
CA VAL A 91 0.40 -12.11 -5.75
C VAL A 91 -1.04 -11.97 -6.27
N SER A 92 -1.25 -12.19 -7.57
CA SER A 92 -2.59 -12.25 -8.17
C SER A 92 -3.35 -13.46 -7.63
N ILE A 93 -4.67 -13.32 -7.44
CA ILE A 93 -5.51 -14.41 -6.94
C ILE A 93 -5.77 -15.40 -8.07
N ASP A 94 -6.17 -14.89 -9.22
CA ASP A 94 -6.72 -15.64 -10.36
C ASP A 94 -5.70 -15.91 -11.48
N LYS A 95 -4.59 -15.16 -11.54
CA LYS A 95 -3.57 -15.26 -12.59
C LYS A 95 -2.24 -15.75 -12.02
N ALA A 96 -1.47 -16.45 -12.84
CA ALA A 96 -0.10 -16.86 -12.52
C ALA A 96 0.86 -15.66 -12.63
N PHE A 97 0.76 -14.71 -11.68
CA PHE A 97 1.50 -13.46 -11.72
C PHE A 97 1.81 -12.91 -10.34
N VAL A 98 3.03 -12.39 -10.18
CA VAL A 98 3.46 -11.61 -9.02
C VAL A 98 3.86 -10.21 -9.51
N ASP A 99 3.16 -9.20 -9.01
CA ASP A 99 3.45 -7.80 -9.36
C ASP A 99 4.46 -7.21 -8.37
N TRP A 100 5.60 -6.76 -8.90
CA TRP A 100 6.71 -6.16 -8.17
C TRP A 100 6.84 -4.64 -8.42
N SER A 101 5.87 -4.00 -9.09
CA SER A 101 5.96 -2.62 -9.56
C SER A 101 5.77 -1.54 -8.50
N GLY A 102 5.29 -1.90 -7.30
CA GLY A 102 4.90 -0.92 -6.29
C GLY A 102 5.33 -1.31 -4.87
N ASN A 103 4.95 -0.44 -3.93
CA ASN A 103 5.16 -0.64 -2.51
C ASN A 103 3.85 -1.02 -1.79
N CYS A 104 3.96 -1.68 -0.63
CA CYS A 104 2.85 -1.86 0.31
C CYS A 104 3.11 -1.11 1.62
N GLY A 105 2.64 0.14 1.72
CA GLY A 105 2.84 0.98 2.90
C GLY A 105 2.29 0.38 4.21
N ASN A 106 1.25 -0.46 4.14
CA ASN A 106 0.77 -1.21 5.31
C ASN A 106 1.83 -2.22 5.81
N LEU A 107 2.44 -2.99 4.90
CA LEU A 107 3.47 -3.97 5.24
C LEU A 107 4.85 -3.35 5.49
N SER A 108 5.10 -2.11 5.08
CA SER A 108 6.28 -1.35 5.54
C SER A 108 6.36 -1.27 7.06
N THR A 109 5.21 -1.19 7.74
CA THR A 109 5.12 -1.24 9.21
C THR A 109 5.71 -2.53 9.77
N ALA A 110 5.29 -3.67 9.20
CA ALA A 110 5.76 -4.99 9.61
C ALA A 110 7.19 -5.26 9.12
N ALA A 111 7.65 -4.64 8.03
CA ALA A 111 9.04 -4.73 7.58
C ALA A 111 10.01 -4.15 8.61
N GLY A 112 9.67 -3.02 9.26
CA GLY A 112 10.45 -2.46 10.36
C GLY A 112 10.59 -3.44 11.53
N ALA A 113 9.48 -4.00 12.00
CA ALA A 113 9.48 -5.00 13.08
C ALA A 113 10.22 -6.28 12.66
N PHE A 114 9.92 -6.82 11.48
CA PHE A 114 10.55 -8.03 10.96
C PHE A 114 12.06 -7.88 10.81
N ALA A 115 12.57 -6.72 10.42
CA ALA A 115 14.01 -6.47 10.33
C ALA A 115 14.73 -6.71 11.68
N ILE A 116 14.09 -6.34 12.79
CA ILE A 116 14.60 -6.58 14.15
C ILE A 116 14.48 -8.06 14.50
N HIS A 117 13.29 -8.67 14.35
CA HIS A 117 13.08 -10.10 14.61
C HIS A 117 14.02 -11.01 13.80
N ALA A 118 14.30 -10.63 12.56
CA ALA A 118 15.13 -11.37 11.61
C ALA A 118 16.64 -11.20 11.81
N GLY A 119 17.07 -10.36 12.76
CA GLY A 119 18.49 -10.05 12.99
C GLY A 119 19.15 -9.31 11.83
N LEU A 120 18.38 -8.52 11.07
CA LEU A 120 18.87 -7.78 9.91
C LEU A 120 19.35 -6.37 10.25
N VAL A 121 18.91 -5.81 11.37
CA VAL A 121 19.38 -4.50 11.89
C VAL A 121 20.67 -4.70 12.69
N ASP A 122 21.60 -3.74 12.58
CA ASP A 122 22.81 -3.71 13.42
C ASP A 122 22.41 -3.65 14.91
N PRO A 123 22.86 -4.60 15.76
CA PRO A 123 22.52 -4.63 17.18
C PRO A 123 22.84 -3.33 17.93
N THR A 124 23.85 -2.57 17.50
CA THR A 124 24.21 -1.28 18.12
C THR A 124 23.14 -0.19 17.93
N ARG A 125 22.21 -0.39 17.00
CA ARG A 125 21.06 0.50 16.75
C ARG A 125 19.80 0.09 17.51
N ILE A 126 19.79 -1.09 18.12
CA ILE A 126 18.64 -1.61 18.86
C ILE A 126 18.87 -1.29 20.34
N PRO A 127 18.10 -0.37 20.95
CA PRO A 127 18.24 -0.07 22.37
C PRO A 127 17.66 -1.22 23.22
N ASP A 128 18.08 -1.35 24.48
CA ASP A 128 17.40 -2.26 25.41
C ASP A 128 15.93 -1.86 25.62
N ASN A 129 15.66 -0.56 25.73
CA ASN A 129 14.32 0.00 25.85
C ASN A 129 14.25 1.34 25.11
N GLY A 130 13.17 1.60 24.37
CA GLY A 130 12.96 2.86 23.65
C GLY A 130 12.43 2.64 22.23
N VAL A 131 13.01 3.34 21.25
CA VAL A 131 12.61 3.25 19.84
C VAL A 131 13.83 2.93 18.99
N CYS A 132 13.74 1.86 18.19
CA CYS A 132 14.69 1.54 17.13
C CYS A 132 14.24 2.22 15.84
N VAL A 133 15.07 3.11 15.30
CA VAL A 133 14.83 3.77 14.01
C VAL A 133 15.40 2.90 12.89
N VAL A 134 14.53 2.13 12.25
CA VAL A 134 14.87 1.22 11.14
C VAL A 134 14.75 1.97 9.81
N ARG A 135 15.86 2.04 9.07
CA ARG A 135 15.96 2.72 7.77
C ARG A 135 15.79 1.68 6.67
N ILE A 136 14.65 1.70 6.02
CA ILE A 136 14.23 0.71 5.04
C ILE A 136 14.44 1.28 3.65
N TRP A 137 15.25 0.60 2.84
CA TRP A 137 15.30 0.85 1.40
C TRP A 137 14.18 0.07 0.72
N GLN A 138 13.18 0.78 0.20
CA GLN A 138 12.10 0.19 -0.57
C GLN A 138 12.62 -0.13 -1.99
N ALA A 139 12.91 -1.40 -2.25
CA ALA A 139 13.62 -1.83 -3.45
C ALA A 139 12.76 -1.90 -4.72
N ASN A 140 11.42 -1.91 -4.61
CA ASN A 140 10.51 -1.87 -5.75
C ASN A 140 10.51 -0.49 -6.42
N ILE A 141 10.49 0.58 -5.61
CA ILE A 141 10.35 1.97 -6.09
C ILE A 141 11.59 2.83 -5.88
N GLY A 142 12.60 2.29 -5.19
CA GLY A 142 13.85 2.99 -4.94
C GLY A 142 13.72 4.20 -3.99
N LYS A 143 12.98 4.04 -2.89
CA LYS A 143 12.71 5.12 -1.92
C LYS A 143 13.01 4.72 -0.49
N THR A 144 13.27 5.72 0.34
CA THR A 144 13.56 5.53 1.77
C THR A 144 12.27 5.55 2.59
N ILE A 145 12.13 4.58 3.49
CA ILE A 145 11.07 4.55 4.50
C ILE A 145 11.73 4.43 5.88
N ILE A 146 11.33 5.26 6.82
CA ILE A 146 11.78 5.19 8.21
C ILE A 146 10.68 4.57 9.06
N ALA A 147 10.99 3.53 9.80
CA ALA A 147 10.09 2.92 10.77
C ALA A 147 10.62 3.13 12.19
N HIS A 148 9.80 3.77 13.02
CA HIS A 148 10.06 3.97 14.45
C HIS A 148 9.44 2.81 15.22
N VAL A 149 10.23 1.78 15.45
CA VAL A 149 9.76 0.54 16.07
C VAL A 149 10.01 0.61 17.58
N PRO A 150 8.97 0.54 18.44
CA PRO A 150 9.17 0.51 19.88
C PRO A 150 9.83 -0.80 20.30
N VAL A 151 10.74 -0.73 21.27
CA VAL A 151 11.55 -1.84 21.77
C VAL A 151 11.49 -1.89 23.30
N THR A 152 11.34 -3.09 23.84
CA THR A 152 11.35 -3.38 25.28
C THR A 152 12.15 -4.66 25.52
N ASP A 153 13.06 -4.63 26.48
CA ASP A 153 14.02 -5.70 26.79
C ASP A 153 14.77 -6.25 25.53
N GLY A 154 15.18 -5.34 24.65
CA GLY A 154 15.89 -5.62 23.41
C GLY A 154 15.05 -6.31 22.33
N GLN A 155 13.73 -6.43 22.53
CA GLN A 155 12.79 -7.05 21.60
C GLN A 155 11.74 -6.04 21.11
N VAL A 156 11.16 -6.30 19.95
CA VAL A 156 10.06 -5.47 19.43
C VAL A 156 8.89 -5.48 20.41
N GLN A 157 8.43 -4.30 20.81
CA GLN A 157 7.19 -4.13 21.56
C GLN A 157 6.00 -4.22 20.58
N GLU A 158 5.33 -5.38 20.52
CA GLU A 158 4.21 -5.59 19.58
C GLU A 158 2.85 -5.20 20.18
N THR A 159 2.66 -5.37 21.48
CA THR A 159 1.39 -5.08 22.17
C THR A 159 1.33 -3.63 22.62
N GLY A 160 0.12 -3.09 22.78
CA GLY A 160 -0.11 -1.70 23.15
C GLY A 160 -1.58 -1.35 23.07
N ASP A 161 -1.90 -0.08 23.24
CA ASP A 161 -3.26 0.47 23.25
C ASP A 161 -3.57 1.33 22.01
N PHE A 162 -2.65 1.42 21.04
CA PHE A 162 -2.89 2.14 19.80
C PHE A 162 -3.90 1.41 18.93
N GLU A 163 -5.01 2.08 18.66
CA GLU A 163 -6.08 1.63 17.78
C GLU A 163 -5.84 2.12 16.34
N LEU A 164 -6.17 1.27 15.38
CA LEU A 164 -6.13 1.61 13.96
C LEU A 164 -7.42 1.13 13.31
N ASP A 165 -8.21 2.06 12.76
CA ASP A 165 -9.46 1.70 12.09
C ASP A 165 -9.20 0.69 10.94
N GLY A 166 -9.91 -0.44 10.97
CA GLY A 166 -9.66 -1.61 10.11
C GLY A 166 -8.78 -2.70 10.74
N VAL A 167 -8.23 -2.48 11.95
CA VAL A 167 -7.58 -3.48 12.78
C VAL A 167 -8.43 -3.74 14.02
N THR A 168 -8.73 -5.01 14.27
CA THR A 168 -9.69 -5.41 15.32
C THR A 168 -9.21 -5.17 16.75
N PHE A 169 -7.90 -5.30 16.99
CA PHE A 169 -7.32 -5.24 18.33
C PHE A 169 -6.19 -4.23 18.38
N PRO A 170 -6.03 -3.49 19.49
CA PRO A 170 -4.94 -2.54 19.65
C PRO A 170 -3.59 -3.25 19.70
N ALA A 171 -2.53 -2.49 19.41
CA ALA A 171 -1.15 -2.93 19.39
C ALA A 171 -0.22 -1.74 19.67
N ALA A 172 1.09 -1.93 19.64
CA ALA A 172 2.02 -0.81 19.74
C ALA A 172 1.95 0.09 18.49
N GLU A 173 2.05 1.40 18.70
CA GLU A 173 2.17 2.36 17.61
C GLU A 173 3.56 2.26 16.95
N ILE A 174 3.58 2.25 15.62
CA ILE A 174 4.78 2.36 14.80
C ILE A 174 4.54 3.54 13.86
N VAL A 175 5.36 4.59 14.03
CA VAL A 175 5.35 5.76 13.14
C VAL A 175 6.17 5.43 11.90
N LEU A 176 5.60 5.69 10.73
CA LEU A 176 6.26 5.57 9.44
C LEU A 176 6.49 6.95 8.82
N GLU A 177 7.67 7.11 8.24
CA GLU A 177 8.02 8.25 7.40
C GLU A 177 8.36 7.75 6.00
N PHE A 178 7.69 8.30 5.00
CA PHE A 178 8.04 8.11 3.59
C PHE A 178 8.81 9.35 3.18
N VAL A 179 10.13 9.20 3.00
CA VAL A 179 11.05 10.30 2.69
C VAL A 179 11.06 10.50 1.18
N ASP A 180 10.94 11.76 0.76
CA ASP A 180 10.86 12.18 -0.65
C ASP A 180 9.95 11.25 -1.48
N PRO A 181 8.66 11.14 -1.10
CA PRO A 181 7.76 10.12 -1.63
C PRO A 181 7.40 10.32 -3.12
N SER A 182 7.83 11.42 -3.74
CA SER A 182 7.62 11.72 -5.16
C SER A 182 8.68 11.07 -6.04
N ASP A 183 8.27 10.58 -7.21
CA ASP A 183 9.18 10.05 -8.22
C ASP A 183 9.83 11.21 -9.01
N ASP A 184 10.70 12.01 -8.38
CA ASP A 184 11.34 13.18 -9.02
C ASP A 184 12.75 12.86 -9.59
N ASP A 185 13.22 11.62 -9.50
CA ASP A 185 14.60 11.21 -9.80
C ASP A 185 14.86 10.80 -11.27
N GLY A 186 14.01 11.20 -12.21
CA GLY A 186 14.14 10.85 -13.64
C GLY A 186 13.83 12.01 -14.59
N GLU A 187 14.42 12.01 -15.79
CA GLU A 187 14.06 12.96 -16.86
C GLU A 187 12.56 12.81 -17.19
N GLY A 188 11.73 13.74 -16.70
CA GLY A 188 10.28 13.75 -16.91
C GLY A 188 9.45 13.11 -15.80
N ALA A 189 10.07 12.59 -14.73
CA ALA A 189 9.36 12.08 -13.57
C ALA A 189 9.06 13.26 -12.62
N SER A 190 7.78 13.47 -12.31
CA SER A 190 7.27 14.60 -11.53
C SER A 190 6.15 14.09 -10.63
N MET A 191 6.07 14.61 -9.42
CA MET A 191 4.94 14.41 -8.52
C MET A 191 3.58 14.56 -9.21
N PHE A 192 3.44 15.48 -10.17
CA PHE A 192 2.30 15.57 -11.08
C PHE A 192 2.77 15.26 -12.51
N PRO A 193 2.61 14.00 -12.99
CA PRO A 193 3.13 13.57 -14.29
C PRO A 193 2.57 14.37 -15.49
N THR A 194 1.41 14.99 -15.32
CA THR A 194 0.78 15.82 -16.36
C THR A 194 1.25 17.28 -16.33
N GLY A 195 1.98 17.68 -15.29
CA GLY A 195 2.32 19.07 -14.98
C GLY A 195 1.19 19.88 -14.30
N ASN A 196 0.01 19.29 -14.10
CA ASN A 196 -1.17 19.99 -13.57
C ASN A 196 -1.60 19.41 -12.21
N LEU A 197 -2.08 20.27 -11.31
CA LEU A 197 -2.77 19.84 -10.08
C LEU A 197 -4.15 19.24 -10.37
N LEU A 198 -4.79 19.75 -11.44
CA LEU A 198 -6.09 19.34 -11.94
C LEU A 198 -6.02 19.20 -13.46
N ASP A 199 -6.38 18.02 -13.95
CA ASP A 199 -6.62 17.75 -15.36
C ASP A 199 -8.11 17.55 -15.60
N GLN A 200 -8.48 17.64 -16.88
CA GLN A 200 -9.74 17.14 -17.38
C GLN A 200 -9.47 15.83 -18.11
N LEU A 201 -9.76 14.71 -17.44
CA LEU A 201 -9.53 13.36 -17.91
C LEU A 201 -10.67 12.91 -18.81
N GLU A 202 -10.37 12.66 -20.09
CA GLU A 202 -11.31 12.07 -21.04
C GLU A 202 -11.38 10.55 -20.80
N VAL A 203 -12.56 10.04 -20.45
CA VAL A 203 -12.77 8.60 -20.21
C VAL A 203 -13.78 8.06 -21.22
N PRO A 204 -13.37 7.19 -22.16
CA PRO A 204 -14.27 6.61 -23.15
C PRO A 204 -15.50 5.95 -22.50
N GLY A 205 -16.69 6.31 -22.97
CA GLY A 205 -17.96 5.78 -22.46
C GLY A 205 -18.49 6.41 -21.18
N ILE A 206 -17.73 7.30 -20.53
CA ILE A 206 -18.16 8.04 -19.32
C ILE A 206 -18.22 9.54 -19.61
N GLY A 207 -17.19 10.08 -20.27
CA GLY A 207 -17.06 11.50 -20.55
C GLY A 207 -15.87 12.12 -19.83
N ARG A 208 -15.92 13.44 -19.65
CA ARG A 208 -14.83 14.25 -19.12
C ARG A 208 -14.98 14.40 -17.60
N LEU A 209 -13.95 14.02 -16.86
CA LEU A 209 -13.91 14.08 -15.40
C LEU A 209 -12.79 15.03 -14.95
N SER A 210 -13.04 15.82 -13.91
CA SER A 210 -11.93 16.49 -13.21
C SER A 210 -11.12 15.44 -12.47
N ALA A 211 -9.79 15.47 -12.60
CA ALA A 211 -8.91 14.51 -11.95
C ALA A 211 -7.63 15.15 -11.44
N THR A 212 -7.17 14.71 -10.26
CA THR A 212 -5.77 14.90 -9.84
C THR A 212 -5.03 13.59 -10.06
N MET A 213 -3.93 13.64 -10.80
CA MET A 213 -3.06 12.49 -11.03
C MET A 213 -1.70 12.76 -10.39
N ILE A 214 -1.38 12.00 -9.35
CA ILE A 214 -0.20 12.23 -8.52
C ILE A 214 0.67 10.97 -8.41
N SER A 215 2.00 11.12 -8.46
CA SER A 215 2.98 10.08 -8.18
C SER A 215 3.68 10.37 -6.85
N ALA A 216 3.00 10.09 -5.75
CA ALA A 216 3.55 10.22 -4.39
C ALA A 216 3.16 9.00 -3.54
N GLY A 217 4.14 8.21 -3.12
CA GLY A 217 3.95 6.93 -2.44
C GLY A 217 3.48 5.80 -3.38
N ILE A 218 2.48 6.05 -4.22
CA ILE A 218 2.10 5.23 -5.38
C ILE A 218 1.35 6.11 -6.41
N PRO A 219 1.54 5.90 -7.72
CA PRO A 219 0.75 6.59 -8.73
C PRO A 219 -0.75 6.42 -8.48
N THR A 220 -1.48 7.52 -8.33
CA THR A 220 -2.90 7.53 -7.95
C THR A 220 -3.68 8.56 -8.76
N VAL A 221 -4.81 8.13 -9.31
CA VAL A 221 -5.82 8.96 -9.97
C VAL A 221 -6.90 9.25 -8.93
N PHE A 222 -7.13 10.53 -8.61
CA PHE A 222 -8.23 10.99 -7.77
C PHE A 222 -9.28 11.67 -8.65
N VAL A 223 -10.56 11.32 -8.46
CA VAL A 223 -11.73 11.98 -9.08
C VAL A 223 -12.74 12.37 -8.00
N ASN A 224 -13.68 13.27 -8.28
CA ASN A 224 -14.76 13.55 -7.33
C ASN A 224 -15.78 12.39 -7.33
N ALA A 225 -16.28 12.03 -6.15
CA ALA A 225 -17.34 11.04 -6.02
C ALA A 225 -18.60 11.44 -6.80
N ALA A 226 -19.01 12.71 -6.71
CA ALA A 226 -20.21 13.22 -7.36
C ALA A 226 -20.15 13.11 -8.89
N ASP A 227 -18.96 13.32 -9.49
CA ASP A 227 -18.76 13.27 -10.95
C ASP A 227 -18.96 11.85 -11.52
N ILE A 228 -18.89 10.83 -10.66
CA ILE A 228 -19.08 9.42 -11.02
C ILE A 228 -20.30 8.79 -10.34
N GLY A 229 -21.19 9.62 -9.78
CA GLY A 229 -22.47 9.19 -9.20
C GLY A 229 -22.40 8.59 -7.80
N TYR A 230 -21.35 8.89 -7.04
CA TYR A 230 -21.16 8.45 -5.66
C TYR A 230 -21.20 9.60 -4.66
N SER A 231 -21.46 9.25 -3.40
CA SER A 231 -21.42 10.16 -2.25
C SER A 231 -20.04 10.25 -1.60
N GLY A 232 -19.20 9.23 -1.76
CA GLY A 232 -17.95 9.06 -1.01
C GLY A 232 -18.12 8.29 0.29
N THR A 233 -19.35 7.86 0.64
CA THR A 233 -19.65 7.10 1.86
C THR A 233 -19.73 5.58 1.64
N GLU A 234 -19.67 5.12 0.38
CA GLU A 234 -19.91 3.73 -0.04
C GLU A 234 -19.01 2.71 0.69
N LEU A 235 -19.59 1.57 1.07
CA LEU A 235 -18.90 0.41 1.61
C LEU A 235 -18.60 -0.61 0.50
N ARG A 236 -17.92 -1.70 0.87
CA ARG A 236 -17.51 -2.73 -0.10
C ARG A 236 -18.70 -3.35 -0.83
N GLU A 237 -19.81 -3.59 -0.15
CA GLU A 237 -20.98 -4.24 -0.73
C GLU A 237 -21.71 -3.37 -1.74
N ASP A 238 -21.59 -2.04 -1.64
CA ASP A 238 -22.18 -1.07 -2.58
C ASP A 238 -21.46 -1.08 -3.95
N ILE A 239 -20.20 -1.52 -4.00
CA ILE A 239 -19.36 -1.45 -5.22
C ILE A 239 -18.87 -2.84 -5.68
N ASN A 240 -18.40 -3.69 -4.77
CA ASN A 240 -17.74 -4.95 -5.13
C ASN A 240 -18.68 -6.02 -5.70
N ASN A 241 -20.00 -5.81 -5.53
CA ASN A 241 -21.06 -6.67 -6.03
C ASN A 241 -21.68 -6.15 -7.33
N ASP A 242 -21.21 -5.00 -7.84
CA ASP A 242 -21.69 -4.37 -9.06
C ASP A 242 -20.58 -4.44 -10.14
N PRO A 243 -20.64 -5.41 -11.07
CA PRO A 243 -19.66 -5.54 -12.14
C PRO A 243 -19.56 -4.30 -13.04
N ASP A 244 -20.66 -3.57 -13.23
CA ASP A 244 -20.69 -2.38 -14.08
C ASP A 244 -19.99 -1.21 -13.39
N ALA A 245 -20.18 -1.05 -12.08
CA ALA A 245 -19.41 -0.11 -11.26
C ALA A 245 -17.90 -0.40 -11.31
N LEU A 246 -17.52 -1.68 -11.17
CA LEU A 246 -16.12 -2.09 -11.22
C LEU A 246 -15.51 -1.84 -12.61
N ALA A 247 -16.24 -2.15 -13.68
CA ALA A 247 -15.80 -1.88 -15.05
C ALA A 247 -15.64 -0.38 -15.31
N ARG A 248 -16.56 0.45 -14.81
CA ARG A 248 -16.50 1.91 -14.90
C ARG A 248 -15.27 2.48 -14.19
N LEU A 249 -14.98 2.02 -12.97
CA LEU A 249 -13.82 2.46 -12.20
C LEU A 249 -12.51 2.00 -12.83
N GLU A 250 -12.48 0.81 -13.44
CA GLU A 250 -11.33 0.34 -14.22
C GLU A 250 -11.10 1.20 -15.47
N ALA A 251 -12.15 1.57 -16.20
CA ALA A 251 -12.03 2.46 -17.36
C ALA A 251 -11.39 3.82 -17.00
N ILE A 252 -11.78 4.40 -15.85
CA ILE A 252 -11.17 5.64 -15.33
C ILE A 252 -9.69 5.41 -14.99
N ARG A 253 -9.37 4.28 -14.33
CA ARG A 253 -7.99 3.93 -13.98
C ARG A 253 -7.11 3.80 -15.22
N VAL A 254 -7.59 3.12 -16.26
CA VAL A 254 -6.87 2.94 -17.54
C VAL A 254 -6.65 4.29 -18.24
N ALA A 255 -7.68 5.13 -18.31
CA ALA A 255 -7.54 6.47 -18.88
C ALA A 255 -6.50 7.32 -18.12
N GLY A 256 -6.52 7.27 -16.79
CA GLY A 256 -5.52 7.94 -15.97
C GLY A 256 -4.12 7.37 -16.16
N ALA A 257 -3.97 6.05 -16.27
CA ALA A 257 -2.68 5.41 -16.52
C ALA A 257 -2.03 5.87 -17.83
N LEU A 258 -2.83 5.96 -18.92
CA LEU A 258 -2.39 6.50 -20.21
C LEU A 258 -2.01 7.98 -20.07
N ARG A 259 -2.85 8.78 -19.42
CA ARG A 259 -2.63 10.22 -19.27
C ARG A 259 -1.40 10.55 -18.42
N MET A 260 -1.07 9.70 -17.45
CA MET A 260 0.13 9.76 -16.62
C MET A 260 1.38 9.22 -17.34
N GLY A 261 1.26 8.63 -18.53
CA GLY A 261 2.38 8.02 -19.25
C GLY A 261 2.89 6.71 -18.64
N LEU A 262 2.10 6.04 -17.80
CA LEU A 262 2.48 4.78 -17.15
C LEU A 262 2.30 3.55 -18.06
N ILE A 263 1.49 3.69 -19.10
CA ILE A 263 1.24 2.73 -20.18
C ILE A 263 1.06 3.50 -21.49
N SER A 264 1.33 2.86 -22.62
CA SER A 264 1.13 3.46 -23.96
C SER A 264 -0.10 2.88 -24.66
N ASP A 265 -0.51 1.67 -24.31
CA ASP A 265 -1.69 0.97 -24.83
C ASP A 265 -2.63 0.55 -23.69
N PRO A 266 -3.96 0.78 -23.79
CA PRO A 266 -4.95 0.27 -22.83
C PRO A 266 -4.79 -1.22 -22.47
N ALA A 267 -4.35 -2.06 -23.40
CA ALA A 267 -4.16 -3.50 -23.18
C ALA A 267 -3.09 -3.82 -22.13
N GLU A 268 -2.08 -2.96 -21.95
CA GLU A 268 -1.04 -3.11 -20.91
C GLU A 268 -1.63 -3.07 -19.50
N ALA A 269 -2.79 -2.43 -19.32
CA ALA A 269 -3.47 -2.37 -18.03
C ALA A 269 -3.88 -3.76 -17.51
N LEU A 270 -4.07 -4.76 -18.38
CA LEU A 270 -4.45 -6.13 -18.02
C LEU A 270 -3.38 -6.86 -17.21
N THR A 271 -2.12 -6.50 -17.44
CA THR A 271 -0.93 -7.03 -16.75
C THR A 271 -0.31 -6.02 -15.79
N ARG A 272 -0.83 -4.78 -15.75
CA ARG A 272 -0.45 -3.71 -14.82
C ARG A 272 -1.64 -3.28 -13.94
N GLN A 273 -2.16 -4.23 -13.16
CA GLN A 273 -3.32 -4.03 -12.27
C GLN A 273 -2.96 -3.36 -10.94
N HIS A 274 -1.69 -3.37 -10.54
CA HIS A 274 -1.27 -2.78 -9.27
C HIS A 274 -1.18 -1.25 -9.32
N THR A 275 -0.76 -0.66 -10.44
CA THR A 275 -0.56 0.80 -10.58
C THR A 275 -1.09 1.34 -11.92
N PRO A 276 -1.63 2.56 -11.97
CA PRO A 276 -1.93 3.43 -10.83
C PRO A 276 -3.11 2.89 -10.02
N LYS A 277 -3.33 3.46 -8.83
CA LYS A 277 -4.60 3.30 -8.10
C LYS A 277 -5.64 4.27 -8.64
N ILE A 278 -6.91 3.94 -8.47
CA ILE A 278 -8.03 4.85 -8.66
C ILE A 278 -8.73 5.05 -7.31
N ALA A 279 -8.95 6.31 -6.96
CA ALA A 279 -9.67 6.72 -5.77
C ALA A 279 -10.64 7.85 -6.11
N PHE A 280 -11.72 7.93 -5.34
CA PHE A 280 -12.66 9.03 -5.42
C PHE A 280 -12.82 9.72 -4.07
N VAL A 281 -13.00 11.03 -4.12
CA VAL A 281 -13.01 11.92 -2.95
C VAL A 281 -14.32 12.69 -2.83
N ALA A 282 -14.71 13.01 -1.60
CA ALA A 282 -15.85 13.85 -1.31
C ALA A 282 -15.58 14.72 -0.07
N PRO A 283 -16.30 15.85 0.10
CA PRO A 283 -16.32 16.58 1.35
C PRO A 283 -16.79 15.71 2.54
N PRO A 284 -16.52 16.12 3.78
CA PRO A 284 -16.96 15.40 4.97
C PRO A 284 -18.46 15.15 5.00
N GLN A 285 -18.84 13.89 5.23
CA GLN A 285 -20.22 13.47 5.46
C GLN A 285 -20.23 12.36 6.51
N GLY A 286 -21.26 12.34 7.35
CA GLY A 286 -21.43 11.25 8.31
C GLY A 286 -21.82 9.94 7.62
N TYR A 287 -21.28 8.82 8.09
CA TYR A 287 -21.57 7.48 7.57
C TYR A 287 -21.35 6.41 8.65
N GLN A 288 -21.95 5.24 8.46
CA GLN A 288 -21.65 4.07 9.29
C GLN A 288 -20.48 3.30 8.67
N ALA A 289 -19.38 3.18 9.40
CA ALA A 289 -18.22 2.40 8.97
C ALA A 289 -18.54 0.89 8.97
N SER A 290 -17.70 0.11 8.28
CA SER A 290 -17.87 -1.35 8.16
C SER A 290 -17.80 -2.11 9.50
N SER A 291 -17.32 -1.47 10.56
CA SER A 291 -17.31 -1.99 11.93
C SER A 291 -18.63 -1.75 12.69
N GLY A 292 -19.57 -1.00 12.10
CA GLY A 292 -20.79 -0.51 12.74
C GLY A 292 -20.63 0.83 13.46
N ARG A 293 -19.39 1.32 13.62
CA ARG A 293 -19.09 2.63 14.22
C ARG A 293 -19.67 3.77 13.38
N GLN A 294 -20.37 4.69 14.02
CA GLN A 294 -20.83 5.92 13.37
C GLN A 294 -19.67 6.92 13.27
N ILE A 295 -19.38 7.38 12.06
CA ILE A 295 -18.46 8.48 11.80
C ILE A 295 -19.31 9.73 11.56
N GLN A 296 -18.99 10.82 12.26
CA GLN A 296 -19.62 12.11 12.06
C GLN A 296 -18.85 12.90 10.99
N ALA A 297 -19.52 13.82 10.30
CA ALA A 297 -18.83 14.70 9.34
C ALA A 297 -17.69 15.49 10.01
N ALA A 298 -17.85 15.88 11.28
CA ALA A 298 -16.83 16.61 12.04
C ALA A 298 -15.60 15.75 12.42
N ASP A 299 -15.67 14.42 12.29
CA ASP A 299 -14.54 13.52 12.60
C ASP A 299 -13.52 13.44 11.44
N THR A 300 -13.85 14.02 10.28
CA THR A 300 -13.07 13.91 9.06
C THR A 300 -12.93 15.25 8.34
N ASP A 301 -11.78 15.48 7.73
CA ASP A 301 -11.54 16.59 6.80
C ASP A 301 -12.09 16.29 5.40
N LEU A 302 -12.14 15.02 5.00
CA LEU A 302 -12.66 14.56 3.71
C LEU A 302 -13.01 13.07 3.76
N LEU A 303 -13.71 12.58 2.73
CA LEU A 303 -13.93 11.15 2.51
C LEU A 303 -13.11 10.67 1.31
N VAL A 304 -12.53 9.48 1.43
CA VAL A 304 -11.79 8.84 0.34
C VAL A 304 -12.15 7.35 0.25
N ARG A 305 -12.38 6.90 -0.97
CA ARG A 305 -12.60 5.49 -1.32
C ARG A 305 -11.63 5.12 -2.43
N ALA A 306 -10.93 4.00 -2.30
CA ALA A 306 -9.90 3.60 -3.25
C ALA A 306 -10.03 2.13 -3.63
N LEU A 307 -9.69 1.83 -4.88
CA LEU A 307 -9.69 0.48 -5.41
C LEU A 307 -8.27 -0.08 -5.48
N SER A 308 -8.16 -1.38 -5.26
CA SER A 308 -6.92 -2.12 -5.49
C SER A 308 -7.24 -3.50 -6.04
N MET A 309 -6.61 -3.84 -7.16
CA MET A 309 -6.86 -5.09 -7.89
C MET A 309 -8.34 -5.24 -8.27
N GLY A 310 -8.92 -4.17 -8.84
CA GLY A 310 -10.30 -4.17 -9.35
C GLY A 310 -11.41 -4.25 -8.30
N LYS A 311 -11.11 -4.05 -7.00
CA LYS A 311 -12.11 -4.05 -5.92
C LYS A 311 -11.90 -2.88 -4.96
N LEU A 312 -12.98 -2.37 -4.38
CA LEU A 312 -12.96 -1.40 -3.29
C LEU A 312 -12.22 -1.98 -2.09
N HIS A 313 -11.18 -1.26 -1.66
CA HIS A 313 -10.38 -1.63 -0.51
C HIS A 313 -11.18 -1.47 0.79
N HIS A 314 -11.01 -2.39 1.75
CA HIS A 314 -11.82 -2.39 2.97
C HIS A 314 -11.50 -1.21 3.92
N ALA A 315 -10.25 -0.75 3.95
CA ALA A 315 -9.78 0.43 4.68
C ALA A 315 -9.09 1.39 3.70
N MET A 316 -7.78 1.60 3.84
CA MET A 316 -6.96 2.29 2.84
C MET A 316 -5.59 1.63 2.67
N MET A 317 -5.08 1.60 1.44
CA MET A 317 -3.69 1.18 1.18
C MET A 317 -2.73 2.22 1.75
N GLY A 318 -1.70 1.80 2.51
CA GLY A 318 -0.73 2.74 3.10
C GLY A 318 -0.07 3.69 2.09
N THR A 319 0.28 3.21 0.89
CA THR A 319 0.82 4.08 -0.16
C THR A 319 -0.20 5.08 -0.74
N CYS A 320 -1.47 4.68 -0.85
CA CYS A 320 -2.55 5.61 -1.23
C CYS A 320 -2.80 6.64 -0.13
N ALA A 321 -2.61 6.27 1.14
CA ALA A 321 -2.68 7.21 2.27
C ALA A 321 -1.56 8.27 2.21
N VAL A 322 -0.36 7.90 1.72
CA VAL A 322 0.68 8.88 1.36
C VAL A 322 0.20 9.80 0.25
N ALA A 323 -0.32 9.25 -0.85
CA ALA A 323 -0.84 10.06 -1.96
C ALA A 323 -1.94 11.04 -1.52
N ILE A 324 -2.83 10.63 -0.61
CA ILE A 324 -3.88 11.48 -0.01
C ILE A 324 -3.24 12.60 0.82
N GLY A 325 -2.33 12.29 1.75
CA GLY A 325 -1.68 13.29 2.58
C GLY A 325 -0.92 14.31 1.75
N THR A 326 -0.17 13.83 0.76
CA THR A 326 0.59 14.67 -0.17
C THR A 326 -0.33 15.57 -1.00
N ALA A 327 -1.35 15.01 -1.65
CA ALA A 327 -2.28 15.80 -2.45
C ALA A 327 -3.05 16.81 -1.59
N ALA A 328 -3.46 16.43 -0.37
CA ALA A 328 -4.14 17.32 0.57
C ALA A 328 -3.26 18.52 0.98
N ALA A 329 -1.94 18.32 1.09
CA ALA A 329 -1.00 19.39 1.44
C ALA A 329 -0.74 20.40 0.32
N ILE A 330 -1.19 20.11 -0.90
CA ILE A 330 -0.95 20.95 -2.08
C ILE A 330 -2.25 21.68 -2.45
N PRO A 331 -2.33 23.01 -2.20
CA PRO A 331 -3.51 23.80 -2.50
C PRO A 331 -3.96 23.67 -3.97
N GLY A 332 -5.21 23.28 -4.18
CA GLY A 332 -5.82 23.20 -5.51
C GLY A 332 -5.92 21.80 -6.13
N THR A 333 -5.36 20.75 -5.51
CA THR A 333 -5.70 19.37 -5.90
C THR A 333 -7.15 19.03 -5.52
N LEU A 334 -7.76 18.01 -6.15
CA LEU A 334 -9.11 17.55 -5.74
C LEU A 334 -9.16 17.09 -4.29
N VAL A 335 -8.10 16.44 -3.80
CA VAL A 335 -8.01 15.99 -2.41
C VAL A 335 -7.99 17.18 -1.46
N ASN A 336 -7.19 18.20 -1.77
CA ASN A 336 -7.14 19.45 -1.01
C ASN A 336 -8.49 20.19 -1.02
N LEU A 337 -9.13 20.30 -2.18
CA LEU A 337 -10.43 20.95 -2.32
C LEU A 337 -11.55 20.20 -1.59
N ALA A 338 -11.58 18.87 -1.67
CA ALA A 338 -12.50 18.04 -0.89
C ALA A 338 -12.29 18.21 0.62
N ALA A 339 -11.05 18.46 1.03
CA ALA A 339 -10.72 18.79 2.42
C ALA A 339 -11.13 20.21 2.84
N GLY A 340 -11.59 21.07 1.92
CA GLY A 340 -11.98 22.46 2.19
C GLY A 340 -10.94 23.51 1.73
N GLY A 341 -9.89 23.10 1.02
CA GLY A 341 -8.88 23.99 0.46
C GLY A 341 -7.82 24.47 1.46
N GLY A 342 -6.98 25.39 0.98
CA GLY A 342 -5.93 26.06 1.77
C GLY A 342 -4.69 25.20 2.01
N GLU A 343 -3.78 25.69 2.85
CA GLU A 343 -2.59 24.94 3.27
C GLU A 343 -2.96 23.91 4.35
N ARG A 344 -2.55 22.65 4.17
CA ARG A 344 -2.85 21.55 5.12
C ARG A 344 -1.67 20.62 5.32
N SER A 345 -1.01 20.69 6.48
CA SER A 345 0.09 19.77 6.82
C SER A 345 -0.38 18.38 7.25
N SER A 346 -1.65 18.22 7.62
CA SER A 346 -2.28 16.93 7.89
C SER A 346 -3.77 16.94 7.62
N VAL A 347 -4.33 15.78 7.29
CA VAL A 347 -5.77 15.55 7.18
C VAL A 347 -6.16 14.23 7.85
N VAL A 348 -7.38 14.19 8.37
CA VAL A 348 -8.07 12.98 8.79
C VAL A 348 -9.10 12.63 7.72
N PHE A 349 -8.91 11.55 6.98
CA PHE A 349 -9.87 11.13 5.97
C PHE A 349 -10.70 9.93 6.42
N GLY A 350 -11.98 9.91 6.07
CA GLY A 350 -12.87 8.77 6.25
C GLY A 350 -12.72 7.75 5.12
N HIS A 351 -12.44 6.51 5.46
CA HIS A 351 -12.41 5.32 4.60
C HIS A 351 -13.46 4.27 5.07
N PRO A 352 -13.73 3.17 4.34
CA PRO A 352 -14.86 2.31 4.69
C PRO A 352 -14.83 1.72 6.10
N SER A 353 -13.64 1.41 6.65
CA SER A 353 -13.50 0.92 8.04
C SER A 353 -13.41 1.98 9.15
N GLY A 354 -13.45 3.28 8.84
CA GLY A 354 -13.27 4.35 9.82
C GLY A 354 -12.39 5.48 9.29
N THR A 355 -11.48 6.01 10.09
CA THR A 355 -10.68 7.20 9.78
C THR A 355 -9.19 6.92 9.78
N LEU A 356 -8.43 7.72 9.06
CA LEU A 356 -6.97 7.71 9.14
C LEU A 356 -6.42 9.14 9.08
N ARG A 357 -5.55 9.47 10.04
CA ARG A 357 -4.75 10.69 10.00
C ARG A 357 -3.47 10.47 9.20
N VAL A 358 -3.22 11.36 8.25
CA VAL A 358 -1.97 11.40 7.47
C VAL A 358 -1.44 12.82 7.41
N GLY A 359 -0.12 12.95 7.44
CA GLY A 359 0.57 14.23 7.27
C GLY A 359 1.51 14.23 6.09
N ALA A 360 1.73 15.39 5.49
CA ALA A 360 2.77 15.60 4.49
C ALA A 360 3.36 17.00 4.65
N GLU A 361 4.68 17.09 4.49
CA GLU A 361 5.39 18.36 4.39
C GLU A 361 5.64 18.66 2.92
N ALA A 362 4.85 19.59 2.35
CA ALA A 362 5.00 20.08 0.99
C ALA A 362 5.56 21.50 1.00
N ARG A 363 6.50 21.79 0.12
CA ARG A 363 7.06 23.14 -0.09
C ARG A 363 7.09 23.44 -1.57
N GLN A 364 6.82 24.68 -1.93
CA GLN A 364 7.02 25.14 -3.30
C GLN A 364 8.45 25.68 -3.44
N GLN A 365 9.23 25.10 -4.35
CA GLN A 365 10.56 25.57 -4.71
C GLN A 365 10.59 25.78 -6.23
N ASP A 366 11.00 26.98 -6.67
CA ASP A 366 11.09 27.35 -8.09
C ASP A 366 9.79 27.11 -8.88
N GLY A 367 8.64 27.30 -8.23
CA GLY A 367 7.30 27.09 -8.81
C GLY A 367 6.83 25.63 -8.83
N GLN A 368 7.67 24.67 -8.44
CA GLN A 368 7.35 23.25 -8.35
C GLN A 368 7.10 22.82 -6.91
N TRP A 369 6.13 21.94 -6.70
CA TRP A 369 5.89 21.34 -5.39
C TRP A 369 6.87 20.21 -5.15
N GLN A 370 7.56 20.26 -4.00
CA GLN A 370 8.38 19.19 -3.48
C GLN A 370 7.80 18.73 -2.15
N VAL A 371 7.75 17.42 -1.94
CA VAL A 371 7.30 16.83 -0.67
C VAL A 371 8.48 16.13 -0.06
N THR A 372 8.92 16.62 1.10
CA THR A 372 10.10 16.08 1.77
C THR A 372 9.76 14.81 2.55
N ARG A 373 8.52 14.74 3.05
CA ARG A 373 8.11 13.68 3.96
C ARG A 373 6.60 13.51 4.01
N ALA A 374 6.14 12.26 4.05
CA ALA A 374 4.78 11.90 4.47
C ALA A 374 4.83 11.01 5.72
N ILE A 375 3.95 11.28 6.69
CA ILE A 375 3.96 10.66 8.01
C ILE A 375 2.61 10.00 8.29
N MET A 376 2.65 8.77 8.80
CA MET A 376 1.47 8.10 9.34
C MET A 376 1.81 7.13 10.46
N SER A 377 0.85 6.89 11.33
CA SER A 377 0.95 5.87 12.38
C SER A 377 0.24 4.59 11.96
N ARG A 378 0.86 3.46 12.26
CA ARG A 378 0.35 2.11 12.01
C ARG A 378 0.71 1.21 13.20
N SER A 379 0.38 -0.07 13.10
CA SER A 379 0.85 -1.09 14.03
C SER A 379 1.17 -2.39 13.28
N ALA A 380 2.02 -3.22 13.84
CA ALA A 380 2.36 -4.53 13.31
C ALA A 380 2.39 -5.59 14.42
N ARG A 381 2.18 -6.85 14.04
CA ARG A 381 2.44 -8.00 14.93
C ARG A 381 2.64 -9.29 14.14
N ILE A 382 3.43 -10.20 14.71
CA ILE A 382 3.50 -11.59 14.29
C ILE A 382 2.15 -12.27 14.60
N LEU A 383 1.67 -13.03 13.62
CA LEU A 383 0.50 -13.91 13.75
C LEU A 383 0.92 -15.37 13.87
N MET A 384 1.97 -15.75 13.14
CA MET A 384 2.55 -17.09 13.15
C MET A 384 4.01 -17.00 12.68
N GLU A 385 4.90 -17.77 13.30
CA GLU A 385 6.30 -17.92 12.89
C GLU A 385 6.66 -19.40 12.76
N GLY A 386 7.64 -19.71 11.91
CA GLY A 386 8.11 -21.08 11.68
C GLY A 386 8.45 -21.32 10.22
N TRP A 387 7.79 -22.29 9.59
CA TRP A 387 8.05 -22.68 8.20
C TRP A 387 6.77 -22.80 7.40
N VAL A 388 6.72 -22.16 6.22
CA VAL A 388 5.77 -22.53 5.18
C VAL A 388 6.21 -23.81 4.49
N ARG A 389 5.25 -24.51 3.86
CA ARG A 389 5.53 -25.70 3.07
C ARG A 389 4.93 -25.57 1.68
N VAL A 390 5.69 -26.05 0.69
CA VAL A 390 5.25 -26.16 -0.69
C VAL A 390 5.81 -27.45 -1.30
N PRO A 391 5.15 -28.05 -2.32
CA PRO A 391 5.79 -29.05 -3.16
C PRO A 391 7.10 -28.50 -3.76
N PRO A 392 8.14 -29.33 -3.94
CA PRO A 392 9.34 -28.88 -4.65
C PRO A 392 8.99 -28.53 -6.10
N SER A 393 9.63 -27.49 -6.63
CA SER A 393 9.63 -27.22 -8.07
C SER A 393 10.34 -28.35 -8.82
N GLU A 394 9.80 -28.78 -9.96
CA GLU A 394 10.48 -29.72 -10.86
C GLU A 394 11.83 -29.21 -11.36
#